data_AF-A0A0V1HM75-F1
#
_entry.id   AF-A0A0V1HM75-F1
#
_cell.length_a   1.000
_cell.length_b   1.000
_cell.length_c   1.000
_cell.angle_alpha   90.00
_cell.angle_beta   90.00
_cell.angle_gamma   90.00
#
_symmetry.space_group_name_H-M   'P 1'
#
loop_
_entity.id
_entity.type
_entity.pdbx_description
1 polymer ?
#
loop_
_entity_poly.entity_id
_entity_poly.type
_entity_poly.pdbx_seq_one_letter_code
_entity_poly.pdbx_strand_id
1 'polypeptide(L)'
;MIEKFSYLCSHLTGNAAAVIEGLPLNAANFEAAMSILVDSFGNKEIIIEEHMKQLQKLPVVTSQWDSTRLRQLINQMEVHVRRVKALGTLPETYQAFLMPMILPRLQQEPTVRWKRGRANGKDSVNDLLSFLKTEMSSREGCRTYDSSLRVASDVRPAFRGKKATDGRRYTTAALHDSIKPACTI
;
A
#
# COMPACT_ATOMS: atom_id res chain seq x y z
N MET A 1 -0.04 -42.23 12.61
CA MET A 1 -0.58 -42.01 11.24
C MET A 1 -2.10 -41.90 11.23
N ILE A 2 -2.82 -42.74 11.99
CA ILE A 2 -4.29 -42.63 12.19
C ILE A 2 -4.69 -41.24 12.73
N GLU A 3 -3.93 -40.70 13.69
CA GLU A 3 -4.15 -39.35 14.23
C GLU A 3 -4.08 -38.24 13.17
N LYS A 4 -3.17 -38.35 12.18
CA LYS A 4 -3.07 -37.38 11.08
C LYS A 4 -4.30 -37.40 10.18
N PHE A 5 -4.84 -38.59 9.92
CA PHE A 5 -6.03 -38.71 9.10
C PHE A 5 -7.29 -38.27 9.85
N SER A 6 -7.41 -38.61 11.13
CA SER A 6 -8.46 -38.08 12.00
C SER A 6 -8.42 -36.55 12.06
N TYR A 7 -7.22 -35.99 12.21
CA TYR A 7 -7.02 -34.54 12.19
C TYR A 7 -7.48 -33.93 10.86
N LEU A 8 -7.07 -34.50 9.73
CA LEU A 8 -7.51 -34.04 8.41
C LEU A 8 -9.04 -34.04 8.30
N CYS A 9 -9.71 -35.16 8.61
CA CYS A 9 -11.17 -35.26 8.53
C CYS A 9 -11.87 -34.24 9.43
N SER A 10 -11.35 -33.98 10.64
CA SER A 10 -11.93 -32.99 11.56
C SER A 10 -11.84 -31.54 11.07
N HIS A 11 -10.93 -31.24 10.13
CA HIS A 11 -10.74 -29.90 9.56
C HIS A 11 -11.42 -29.70 8.21
N LEU A 12 -11.91 -30.77 7.59
CA LEU A 12 -12.63 -30.69 6.32
C LEU A 12 -14.11 -30.40 6.57
N THR A 13 -14.68 -29.54 5.75
CA THR A 13 -16.10 -29.15 5.84
C THR A 13 -16.72 -29.07 4.45
N GLY A 14 -18.04 -29.21 4.38
CA GLY A 14 -18.80 -29.14 3.12
C GLY A 14 -18.32 -30.15 2.07
N ASN A 15 -18.15 -29.69 0.83
CA ASN A 15 -17.80 -30.55 -0.31
C ASN A 15 -16.46 -31.28 -0.11
N ALA A 16 -15.49 -30.67 0.56
CA ALA A 16 -14.19 -31.30 0.77
C ALA A 16 -14.27 -32.51 1.72
N ALA A 17 -15.18 -32.47 2.71
CA ALA A 17 -15.45 -33.62 3.56
C ALA A 17 -16.22 -34.71 2.79
N ALA A 18 -17.25 -34.33 2.04
CA ALA A 18 -18.09 -35.25 1.26
C ALA A 18 -17.28 -36.07 0.23
N VAL A 19 -16.26 -35.47 -0.37
CA VAL A 19 -15.40 -36.13 -1.38
C VAL A 19 -14.57 -37.29 -0.80
N ILE A 20 -14.28 -37.27 0.50
CA ILE A 20 -13.54 -38.34 1.20
C ILE A 20 -14.43 -39.17 2.14
N GLU A 21 -15.72 -38.85 2.21
CA GLU A 21 -16.75 -39.51 3.02
C GLU A 21 -17.00 -40.92 2.46
N GLY A 22 -16.22 -41.89 2.92
CA GLY A 22 -16.21 -43.25 2.38
C GLY A 22 -14.86 -43.94 2.53
N LEU A 23 -13.79 -43.18 2.77
CA LEU A 23 -12.49 -43.75 3.10
C LEU A 23 -12.44 -44.16 4.58
N PRO A 24 -12.22 -45.45 4.90
CA PRO A 24 -12.09 -45.87 6.29
C PRO A 24 -10.86 -45.25 6.94
N LEU A 25 -10.99 -44.89 8.22
CA LEU A 25 -10.00 -44.12 8.98
C LEU A 25 -8.78 -44.99 9.37
N ASN A 26 -7.87 -45.18 8.41
CA ASN A 26 -6.65 -45.96 8.59
C ASN A 26 -5.42 -45.22 8.01
N ALA A 27 -4.22 -45.69 8.33
CA ALA A 27 -2.97 -45.06 7.90
C ALA A 27 -2.73 -45.16 6.38
N ALA A 28 -3.22 -46.21 5.72
CA ALA A 28 -3.05 -46.42 4.29
C ALA A 28 -3.88 -45.44 3.44
N ASN A 29 -5.01 -44.98 3.97
CA ASN A 29 -5.96 -44.15 3.25
C ASN A 29 -5.70 -42.64 3.37
N PHE A 30 -4.76 -42.22 4.23
CA PHE A 30 -4.40 -40.79 4.33
C PHE A 30 -3.87 -40.24 3.00
N GLU A 31 -2.95 -40.97 2.36
CA GLU A 31 -2.40 -40.58 1.06
C GLU A 31 -3.47 -40.59 -0.04
N ALA A 32 -4.36 -41.58 -0.03
CA ALA A 32 -5.48 -41.65 -0.97
C ALA A 32 -6.43 -40.45 -0.79
N ALA A 33 -6.80 -40.12 0.45
CA ALA A 33 -7.61 -38.95 0.75
C ALA A 33 -6.93 -37.64 0.30
N MET A 34 -5.62 -37.51 0.53
CA MET A 34 -4.85 -36.35 0.10
C MET A 34 -4.82 -36.22 -1.42
N SER A 35 -4.59 -37.33 -2.14
CA SER A 35 -4.63 -37.36 -3.61
C SER A 35 -5.99 -36.91 -4.13
N ILE A 36 -7.09 -37.48 -3.62
CA ILE A 36 -8.44 -37.12 -4.07
C ILE A 36 -8.73 -35.63 -3.81
N LEU A 37 -8.30 -35.08 -2.67
CA LEU A 37 -8.46 -33.66 -2.36
C LEU A 37 -7.64 -32.77 -3.30
N VAL A 38 -6.41 -33.15 -3.61
CA VAL A 38 -5.55 -32.42 -4.56
C VAL A 38 -6.12 -32.50 -5.97
N ASP A 39 -6.64 -33.66 -6.39
CA ASP A 39 -7.25 -33.83 -7.71
C ASP A 39 -8.54 -33.01 -7.84
N SER A 40 -9.34 -32.93 -6.77
CA SER A 40 -10.62 -32.22 -6.76
C SER A 40 -10.49 -30.70 -6.59
N PHE A 41 -9.53 -30.23 -5.78
CA PHE A 41 -9.42 -28.82 -5.37
C PHE A 41 -8.06 -28.17 -5.65
N GLY A 42 -7.06 -28.96 -6.06
CA GLY A 42 -5.69 -28.50 -6.30
C GLY A 42 -5.42 -27.99 -7.72
N ASN A 43 -6.46 -27.77 -8.54
CA ASN A 43 -6.27 -27.21 -9.87
C ASN A 43 -5.71 -25.78 -9.77
N LYS A 44 -4.41 -25.66 -10.03
CA LYS A 44 -3.65 -24.42 -9.91
C LYS A 44 -4.18 -23.30 -10.81
N GLU A 45 -4.69 -23.64 -11.99
CA GLU A 45 -5.20 -22.63 -12.94
C GLU A 45 -6.42 -21.92 -12.38
N ILE A 46 -7.37 -22.67 -11.80
CA ILE A 46 -8.56 -22.12 -11.16
C ILE A 46 -8.17 -21.25 -9.95
N ILE A 47 -7.20 -21.71 -9.14
CA ILE A 47 -6.72 -20.96 -7.97
C ILE A 47 -6.03 -19.65 -8.42
N ILE A 48 -5.21 -19.69 -9.47
CA ILE A 48 -4.58 -18.49 -10.06
C ILE A 48 -5.66 -17.54 -10.57
N GLU A 49 -6.63 -18.03 -11.34
CA GLU A 49 -7.71 -17.22 -11.90
C GLU A 49 -8.49 -16.50 -10.80
N GLU A 50 -8.81 -17.20 -9.70
CA GLU A 50 -9.49 -16.59 -8.57
C GLU A 50 -8.64 -15.50 -7.91
N HIS A 51 -7.34 -15.72 -7.72
CA HIS A 51 -6.45 -14.66 -7.24
C HIS A 51 -6.37 -13.47 -8.21
N MET A 52 -6.39 -13.70 -9.52
CA MET A 52 -6.45 -12.63 -10.51
C MET A 52 -7.77 -11.85 -10.42
N LYS A 53 -8.91 -12.52 -10.25
CA LYS A 53 -10.21 -11.87 -10.03
C LYS A 53 -10.23 -11.02 -8.76
N GLN A 54 -9.62 -11.48 -7.68
CA GLN A 54 -9.51 -10.70 -6.44
C GLN A 54 -8.58 -9.49 -6.62
N LEU A 55 -7.48 -9.64 -7.37
CA LEU A 55 -6.60 -8.52 -7.72
C LEU A 55 -7.32 -7.46 -8.57
N GLN A 56 -8.29 -7.85 -9.40
CA GLN A 56 -9.18 -6.91 -10.11
C GLN A 56 -10.20 -6.21 -9.20
N LYS A 57 -10.39 -6.65 -7.97
CA LYS A 57 -11.31 -6.04 -6.99
C LYS A 57 -10.59 -5.19 -5.95
N LEU A 58 -9.29 -4.97 -6.12
CA LEU A 58 -8.48 -4.15 -5.22
C LEU A 58 -9.06 -2.72 -5.07
N PRO A 59 -8.97 -2.12 -3.87
CA PRO A 59 -9.51 -0.79 -3.63
C PRO A 59 -8.81 0.26 -4.49
N VAL A 60 -9.58 1.20 -5.03
CA VAL A 60 -9.04 2.38 -5.70
C VAL A 60 -8.74 3.44 -4.65
N VAL A 61 -7.50 3.93 -4.66
CA VAL A 61 -7.03 5.00 -3.77
C VAL A 61 -7.18 6.31 -4.54
N THR A 62 -8.20 7.09 -4.20
CA THR A 62 -8.47 8.39 -4.85
C THR A 62 -7.87 9.56 -4.08
N SER A 63 -7.90 9.50 -2.74
CA SER A 63 -7.45 10.60 -1.86
C SER A 63 -6.06 10.37 -1.27
N GLN A 64 -5.26 11.44 -1.18
CA GLN A 64 -3.87 11.37 -0.72
C GLN A 64 -3.78 11.15 0.79
N TRP A 65 -4.85 11.51 1.47
CA TRP A 65 -5.02 11.40 2.91
C TRP A 65 -5.57 10.03 3.32
N ASP A 66 -5.99 9.19 2.37
CA ASP A 66 -6.53 7.87 2.64
C ASP A 66 -5.41 6.81 2.75
N SER A 67 -4.61 6.95 3.81
CA SER A 67 -3.56 5.98 4.16
C SER A 67 -4.12 4.58 4.44
N THR A 68 -5.37 4.49 4.90
CA THR A 68 -6.02 3.22 5.21
C THR A 68 -6.28 2.40 3.95
N ARG A 69 -6.87 3.02 2.91
CA ARG A 69 -7.07 2.33 1.62
C ARG A 69 -5.76 1.99 0.94
N LEU A 70 -4.76 2.87 1.02
CA LEU A 70 -3.44 2.56 0.48
C LEU A 70 -2.84 1.34 1.20
N ARG A 71 -3.02 1.22 2.52
CA ARG A 71 -2.53 0.06 3.31
C ARG A 71 -3.24 -1.21 2.93
N GLN A 72 -4.56 -1.14 2.78
CA GLN A 72 -5.34 -2.26 2.31
C GLN A 72 -4.91 -2.70 0.91
N LEU A 73 -4.68 -1.76 -0.01
CA LEU A 73 -4.20 -2.04 -1.36
C LEU A 73 -2.87 -2.79 -1.33
N ILE A 74 -1.86 -2.27 -0.61
CA ILE A 74 -0.53 -2.89 -0.52
C ILE A 74 -0.63 -4.30 0.09
N ASN A 75 -1.36 -4.45 1.20
CA ASN A 75 -1.47 -5.73 1.88
C ASN A 75 -2.16 -6.79 1.01
N GLN A 76 -3.29 -6.44 0.37
CA GLN A 76 -4.00 -7.37 -0.50
C GLN A 76 -3.16 -7.75 -1.72
N MET A 77 -2.49 -6.76 -2.33
CA MET A 77 -1.60 -6.99 -3.46
C MET A 77 -0.45 -7.93 -3.08
N GLU A 78 0.20 -7.72 -1.94
CA GLU A 78 1.26 -8.58 -1.45
C GLU A 78 0.79 -10.02 -1.20
N VAL A 79 -0.39 -10.18 -0.57
CA VAL A 79 -0.96 -11.50 -0.31
C VAL A 79 -1.23 -12.26 -1.61
N HIS A 80 -1.89 -11.62 -2.57
CA HIS A 80 -2.24 -12.29 -3.83
C HIS A 80 -1.02 -12.56 -4.71
N VAL A 81 -0.06 -11.63 -4.81
CA VAL A 81 1.20 -11.84 -5.54
C VAL A 81 1.99 -12.99 -4.92
N ARG A 82 2.07 -13.06 -3.59
CA ARG A 82 2.73 -14.18 -2.89
C ARG A 82 2.06 -15.52 -3.18
N ARG A 83 0.73 -15.57 -3.21
CA ARG A 83 -0.03 -16.79 -3.53
C ARG A 83 0.16 -17.24 -4.97
N VAL A 84 0.09 -16.32 -5.94
CA VAL A 84 0.36 -16.61 -7.36
C VAL A 84 1.79 -17.13 -7.53
N LYS A 85 2.78 -16.50 -6.87
CA LYS A 85 4.17 -16.97 -6.87
C LYS A 85 4.31 -18.38 -6.28
N ALA A 86 3.60 -18.69 -5.19
CA ALA A 86 3.64 -20.02 -4.56
C ALA A 86 3.06 -21.14 -5.45
N LEU A 87 2.19 -20.79 -6.41
CA LEU A 87 1.64 -21.74 -7.40
C LEU A 87 2.62 -22.04 -8.55
N GLY A 88 3.79 -21.39 -8.58
CA GLY A 88 4.85 -21.62 -9.56
C GLY A 88 4.76 -20.77 -10.81
N THR A 89 3.91 -19.73 -10.83
CA THR A 89 3.83 -18.81 -11.97
C THR A 89 5.10 -17.96 -12.07
N LEU A 90 5.65 -17.87 -13.28
CA LEU A 90 6.81 -17.03 -13.58
C LEU A 90 6.49 -15.54 -13.29
N PRO A 91 7.40 -14.80 -12.62
CA PRO A 91 7.27 -13.37 -12.40
C PRO A 91 6.92 -12.57 -13.65
N GLU A 92 7.51 -12.97 -14.77
CA GLU A 92 7.38 -12.33 -16.06
C GLU A 92 5.96 -12.36 -16.60
N THR A 93 5.25 -13.47 -16.38
CA THR A 93 3.90 -13.68 -16.88
C THR A 93 2.90 -12.82 -16.12
N TYR A 94 2.91 -12.86 -14.79
CA TYR A 94 1.94 -12.10 -14.01
C TYR A 94 2.28 -10.62 -13.94
N GLN A 95 3.56 -10.22 -13.96
CA GLN A 95 3.91 -8.79 -13.86
C GLN A 95 3.40 -7.98 -15.05
N ALA A 96 3.47 -8.55 -16.26
CA ALA A 96 2.98 -7.92 -17.48
C ALA A 96 1.49 -7.59 -17.41
N PHE A 97 0.71 -8.41 -16.70
CA PHE A 97 -0.71 -8.20 -16.48
C PHE A 97 -1.02 -7.31 -15.25
N LEU A 98 -0.32 -7.52 -14.15
CA LEU A 98 -0.61 -6.84 -12.89
C LEU A 98 -0.25 -5.35 -12.92
N MET A 99 0.87 -4.99 -13.52
CA MET A 99 1.32 -3.59 -13.60
C MET A 99 0.27 -2.66 -14.24
N PRO A 100 -0.24 -2.91 -15.46
CA PRO A 100 -1.26 -2.06 -16.06
C PRO A 100 -2.60 -2.06 -15.31
N MET A 101 -2.88 -3.08 -14.50
CA MET A 101 -4.11 -3.16 -13.70
C MET A 101 -4.02 -2.41 -12.37
N ILE A 102 -2.84 -2.38 -11.73
CA ILE A 102 -2.62 -1.74 -10.42
C ILE A 102 -2.37 -0.24 -10.57
N LEU A 103 -1.56 0.18 -11.55
CA LEU A 103 -1.18 1.58 -11.72
C LEU A 103 -2.38 2.55 -11.82
N PRO A 104 -3.50 2.21 -12.50
CA PRO A 104 -4.69 3.05 -12.54
C PRO A 104 -5.46 3.11 -11.21
N ARG A 105 -5.25 2.16 -10.29
CA ARG A 105 -5.88 2.14 -8.96
C ARG A 105 -5.17 3.02 -7.94
N LEU A 106 -3.95 3.42 -8.27
CA LEU A 106 -3.16 4.37 -7.50
C LEU A 106 -3.54 5.80 -7.90
N GLN A 107 -3.29 6.72 -6.98
CA GLN A 107 -3.44 8.15 -7.25
C GLN A 107 -2.47 8.63 -8.31
N GLN A 108 -2.81 9.75 -8.96
CA GLN A 108 -2.01 10.32 -10.04
C GLN A 108 -0.57 10.61 -9.61
N GLU A 109 -0.36 11.22 -8.44
CA GLU A 109 0.96 11.66 -7.97
C GLU A 109 1.95 10.49 -7.78
N PRO A 110 1.67 9.45 -6.95
CA PRO A 110 2.58 8.31 -6.80
C PRO A 110 2.76 7.54 -8.11
N THR A 111 1.75 7.47 -8.97
CA THR A 111 1.87 6.85 -10.30
C THR A 111 2.83 7.61 -11.22
N VAL A 112 2.77 8.95 -11.21
CA VAL A 112 3.71 9.79 -11.98
C VAL A 112 5.12 9.67 -11.43
N ARG A 113 5.28 9.67 -10.10
CA ARG A 113 6.59 9.52 -9.44
C ARG A 113 7.21 8.15 -9.77
N TRP A 114 6.40 7.09 -9.69
CA TRP A 114 6.78 5.76 -10.11
C TRP A 114 7.28 5.73 -11.55
N LYS A 115 6.48 6.24 -12.50
CA LYS A 115 6.84 6.27 -13.92
C LYS A 115 8.10 7.10 -14.21
N ARG A 116 8.32 8.20 -13.48
CA ARG A 116 9.51 9.05 -13.64
C ARG A 116 10.79 8.39 -13.16
N GLY A 117 10.72 7.62 -12.07
CA GLY A 117 11.89 6.94 -11.49
C GLY A 117 12.38 5.72 -12.28
N ARG A 118 11.69 5.32 -13.35
CA ARG A 118 11.94 4.08 -14.08
C ARG A 118 12.27 4.37 -15.55
N ALA A 119 13.55 4.23 -15.91
CA ALA A 119 14.04 4.51 -17.27
C ALA A 119 14.12 3.28 -18.19
N ASN A 120 14.11 2.05 -17.64
CA ASN A 120 14.59 0.86 -18.37
C ASN A 120 13.57 -0.28 -18.56
N GLY A 121 12.29 -0.09 -18.22
CA GLY A 121 11.20 -1.02 -18.59
C GLY A 121 11.28 -2.44 -17.99
N LYS A 122 12.19 -2.71 -17.05
CA LYS A 122 12.32 -4.01 -16.33
C LYS A 122 11.67 -3.97 -14.96
N ASP A 123 10.50 -3.37 -14.89
CA ASP A 123 9.88 -3.03 -13.62
C ASP A 123 9.12 -4.22 -13.06
N SER A 124 9.56 -4.75 -11.92
CA SER A 124 8.87 -5.85 -11.26
C SER A 124 7.74 -5.35 -10.36
N VAL A 125 6.73 -6.20 -10.15
CA VAL A 125 5.65 -5.95 -9.18
C VAL A 125 6.19 -5.81 -7.75
N ASN A 126 7.29 -6.50 -7.43
CA ASN A 126 7.91 -6.43 -6.11
C ASN A 126 8.55 -5.06 -5.85
N ASP A 127 9.14 -4.45 -6.87
CA ASP A 127 9.64 -3.09 -6.78
C ASP A 127 8.49 -2.08 -6.61
N LEU A 128 7.34 -2.32 -7.26
CA LEU A 128 6.16 -1.46 -7.07
C LEU A 128 5.68 -1.59 -5.62
N LEU A 129 5.63 -2.80 -5.07
CA LEU A 129 5.31 -3.03 -3.66
C LEU A 129 6.28 -2.29 -2.72
N SER A 130 7.59 -2.35 -2.98
CA SER A 130 8.58 -1.68 -2.12
C SER A 130 8.50 -0.16 -2.21
N PHE A 131 8.27 0.38 -3.41
CA PHE A 131 7.99 1.80 -3.61
C PHE A 131 6.75 2.24 -2.84
N LEU A 132 5.62 1.53 -2.99
CA LEU A 132 4.38 1.89 -2.31
C LEU A 132 4.50 1.80 -0.78
N LYS A 133 5.26 0.84 -0.26
CA LYS A 133 5.56 0.76 1.19
C LYS A 133 6.36 1.97 1.65
N THR A 134 7.35 2.41 0.87
CA THR A 134 8.11 3.64 1.15
C THR A 134 7.20 4.88 1.11
N GLU A 135 6.30 4.97 0.13
CA GLU A 135 5.29 6.03 0.04
C GLU A 135 4.32 6.04 1.23
N MET A 136 3.99 4.88 1.76
CA MET A 136 3.17 4.77 2.96
C MET A 136 3.88 5.33 4.18
N SER A 137 5.10 4.86 4.41
CA SER A 137 5.92 5.29 5.54
C SER A 137 6.19 6.80 5.51
N SER A 138 6.41 7.38 4.32
CA SER A 138 6.60 8.83 4.18
C SER A 138 5.34 9.63 4.51
N ARG A 139 4.15 9.15 4.11
CA ARG A 139 2.86 9.76 4.48
C ARG A 139 2.61 9.71 5.97
N GLU A 140 2.97 8.60 6.61
CA GLU A 140 2.84 8.43 8.06
C GLU A 140 3.81 9.34 8.83
N GLY A 141 5.06 9.46 8.35
CA GLY A 141 6.04 10.39 8.91
C GLY A 141 5.64 11.87 8.77
N CYS A 142 5.02 12.26 7.65
CA CYS A 142 4.50 13.62 7.51
C CYS A 142 3.29 13.90 8.42
N ARG A 143 2.44 12.89 8.69
CA ARG A 143 1.30 13.03 9.61
C ARG A 143 1.74 13.25 11.05
N THR A 144 2.76 12.54 11.52
CA THR A 144 3.30 12.75 12.88
C THR A 144 3.95 14.12 13.01
N TYR A 145 4.63 14.59 11.97
CA TYR A 145 5.19 15.95 11.92
C TYR A 145 4.11 17.04 11.95
N ASP A 146 3.06 16.95 11.11
CA ASP A 146 1.93 17.92 11.11
C ASP A 146 1.19 17.91 12.45
N SER A 147 0.98 16.73 13.05
CA SER A 147 0.40 16.62 14.39
C SER A 147 1.25 17.34 15.44
N SER A 148 2.58 17.26 15.33
CA SER A 148 3.50 17.93 16.27
C SER A 148 3.47 19.46 16.12
N LEU A 149 3.36 19.96 14.88
CA LEU A 149 3.22 21.39 14.62
C LEU A 149 1.90 21.96 15.14
N ARG A 150 0.79 21.21 15.02
CA ARG A 150 -0.53 21.64 15.53
C ARG A 150 -0.60 21.68 17.05
N VAL A 151 0.06 20.74 17.74
CA VAL A 151 0.14 20.76 19.21
C VAL A 151 1.02 21.94 19.68
N ALA A 152 2.08 22.28 18.94
CA ALA A 152 2.94 23.41 19.26
C ALA A 152 2.25 24.77 19.07
N SER A 153 1.33 24.91 18.11
CA SER A 153 0.61 26.17 17.86
C SER A 153 -0.56 26.44 18.82
N ASP A 154 -1.03 25.44 19.58
CA ASP A 154 -2.12 25.61 20.56
C ASP A 154 -1.62 25.98 21.97
N VAL A 155 -0.30 26.12 22.15
CA VAL A 155 0.29 26.71 23.35
C VAL A 155 0.16 28.23 23.26
N ARG A 156 -0.99 28.79 23.67
CA ARG A 156 -1.14 30.25 23.83
C ARG A 156 -0.11 30.75 24.85
N PRO A 157 0.74 31.73 24.54
CA PRO A 157 1.57 32.36 25.55
C PRO A 157 0.66 33.18 26.48
N ALA A 158 0.71 32.88 27.78
CA ALA A 158 0.05 33.69 28.81
C ALA A 158 0.67 35.10 28.80
N PHE A 159 -0.06 36.07 28.29
CA PHE A 159 0.32 37.48 28.35
C PHE A 159 0.35 37.94 29.81
N ARG A 160 1.55 37.98 30.41
CA ARG A 160 1.76 38.60 31.71
C ARG A 160 2.28 40.01 31.50
N GLY A 161 1.38 40.98 31.57
CA GLY A 161 1.70 42.39 31.47
C GLY A 161 2.65 42.84 32.58
N LYS A 162 3.64 43.66 32.20
CA LYS A 162 4.21 44.68 33.09
C LYS A 162 4.41 45.95 32.28
N LYS A 163 3.79 47.03 32.74
CA LYS A 163 4.02 48.41 32.30
C LYS A 163 5.43 48.82 32.71
N ALA A 164 6.12 49.52 31.82
CA ALA A 164 7.18 50.45 32.19
C ALA A 164 7.12 51.65 31.22
N THR A 165 6.87 52.80 31.82
CA THR A 165 6.98 54.14 31.26
C THR A 165 8.45 54.49 30.99
N ASP A 166 8.76 55.15 29.88
CA ASP A 166 9.41 56.48 29.87
C ASP A 166 9.66 56.91 28.40
N GLY A 167 9.53 58.22 28.16
CA GLY A 167 9.38 58.80 26.84
C GLY A 167 10.68 59.11 26.11
N ARG A 168 10.57 59.17 24.78
CA ARG A 168 11.22 60.21 23.96
C ARG A 168 10.54 60.29 22.61
N ARG A 169 9.92 61.44 22.36
CA ARG A 169 9.51 61.90 21.04
C ARG A 169 10.76 62.37 20.30
N TYR A 170 10.97 61.90 19.07
CA TYR A 170 11.61 62.69 18.02
C TYR A 170 10.88 62.42 16.70
N THR A 171 10.55 63.50 16.03
CA THR A 171 9.84 63.61 14.75
C THR A 171 10.82 63.88 13.61
N THR A 172 10.32 63.72 12.37
CA THR A 172 10.84 64.25 11.08
C THR A 172 12.16 63.63 10.58
N ALA A 173 12.42 63.42 9.29
CA ALA A 173 11.88 64.05 8.08
C ALA A 173 11.99 63.09 6.88
N ALA A 174 11.11 63.32 5.90
CA ALA A 174 11.27 62.85 4.53
C ALA A 174 12.46 63.57 3.85
N LEU A 175 13.17 62.87 2.97
CA LEU A 175 13.96 63.50 1.92
C LEU A 175 13.54 62.97 0.55
N HIS A 176 13.25 63.96 -0.27
CA HIS A 176 12.76 63.95 -1.63
C HIS A 176 13.89 63.70 -2.65
N ASP A 177 13.45 63.15 -3.79
CA ASP A 177 13.79 63.46 -5.18
C ASP A 177 15.18 63.26 -5.83
N SER A 178 15.10 62.44 -6.89
CA SER A 178 15.42 62.72 -8.30
C SER A 178 16.82 63.17 -8.71
N ILE A 179 17.51 62.29 -9.43
CA ILE A 179 18.40 62.68 -10.54
C ILE A 179 18.15 61.74 -11.75
N LYS A 180 17.77 62.37 -12.87
CA LYS A 180 17.54 61.78 -14.21
C LYS A 180 18.88 61.42 -14.88
N PRO A 181 18.89 60.50 -15.86
CA PRO A 181 19.81 60.61 -16.98
C PRO A 181 19.06 60.91 -18.30
N ALA A 182 19.52 61.96 -18.98
CA ALA A 182 19.14 62.32 -20.34
C ALA A 182 20.01 61.56 -21.37
N CYS A 183 19.39 61.21 -22.49
CA CYS A 183 20.01 60.68 -23.71
C CYS A 183 21.07 61.60 -24.32
N THR A 184 21.94 61.03 -25.18
CA THR A 184 22.30 61.37 -26.59
C THR A 184 23.61 60.58 -26.85
N ILE A 185 23.83 59.81 -27.93
CA ILE A 185 23.69 60.05 -29.38
C ILE A 185 23.22 58.77 -30.06
#